data_AF-A0AAV2SN97-F1
#
_entry.id   AF-A0AAV2SN97-F1
#
_cell.length_a   1.000
_cell.length_b   1.000
_cell.length_c   1.000
_cell.angle_alpha   90.00
_cell.angle_beta   90.00
_cell.angle_gamma   90.00
#
_symmetry.space_group_name_H-M   'P 1'
#
loop_
_entity.id
_entity.type
_entity.pdbx_description
1 polymer ?
#
loop_
_entity_poly.entity_id
_entity_poly.type
_entity_poly.pdbx_seq_one_letter_code
_entity_poly.pdbx_strand_id
1 'polypeptide(L)'
;YFKLYKDRDYTYDEGKALCDNNQGLMLAEPSNPLQLRDVLLNRYGDQEYGILLGGHGDGSNIVLPNRRLALSSDRPLWRPNEPKGVHSNACLGMAVVESDLRDYPNSTYYVNRCQKNRYILCQTKTV
;
A
#
# COMPACT_ATOMS: atom_id res chain seq x y z
N TYR A 1 6.79 13.64 -2.02
CA TYR A 1 5.68 14.05 -1.12
C TYR A 1 4.61 12.97 -1.12
N PHE A 2 3.83 12.83 -0.03
CA PHE A 2 2.75 11.84 0.10
C PHE A 2 1.42 12.52 0.46
N LYS A 3 0.32 12.02 -0.10
CA LYS A 3 -1.05 12.49 0.16
C LYS A 3 -1.98 11.30 0.40
N LEU A 4 -2.62 11.28 1.56
CA LEU A 4 -3.62 10.27 1.93
C LEU A 4 -5.02 10.77 1.54
N TYR A 5 -5.76 9.96 0.81
CA TYR A 5 -7.18 10.15 0.51
C TYR A 5 -8.01 9.20 1.37
N LYS A 6 -9.10 9.72 1.95
CA LYS A 6 -9.95 9.01 2.93
C LYS A 6 -11.41 9.47 2.95
N ASP A 7 -11.87 10.13 1.90
CA ASP A 7 -13.19 10.74 1.76
C ASP A 7 -14.27 9.74 1.31
N ARG A 8 -13.91 8.75 0.49
CA ARG A 8 -14.78 7.64 0.08
C ARG A 8 -13.98 6.35 -0.11
N ASP A 9 -14.65 5.26 -0.41
CA ASP A 9 -13.97 4.02 -0.78
C ASP A 9 -13.66 4.03 -2.28
N TYR A 10 -12.47 3.52 -2.62
CA TYR A 10 -11.95 3.47 -3.98
C TYR A 10 -11.55 2.06 -4.36
N THR A 11 -11.85 1.63 -5.58
CA THR A 11 -11.13 0.49 -6.17
C THR A 11 -9.67 0.86 -6.43
N TYR A 12 -8.84 -0.15 -6.72
CA TYR A 12 -7.45 0.07 -7.13
C TYR A 12 -7.36 1.01 -8.35
N ASP A 13 -8.17 0.77 -9.38
CA ASP A 13 -8.17 1.60 -10.60
C ASP A 13 -8.69 3.02 -10.34
N GLU A 14 -9.71 3.19 -9.50
CA GLU A 14 -10.17 4.51 -9.09
C GLU A 14 -9.09 5.27 -8.32
N GLY A 15 -8.40 4.61 -7.38
CA GLY A 15 -7.31 5.19 -6.61
C GLY A 15 -6.11 5.55 -7.51
N LYS A 16 -5.79 4.68 -8.47
CA LYS A 16 -4.77 4.93 -9.49
C LYS A 16 -5.10 6.15 -10.33
N ALA A 17 -6.31 6.20 -10.88
CA ALA A 17 -6.78 7.34 -11.67
C ALA A 17 -6.82 8.63 -10.84
N LEU A 18 -7.25 8.56 -9.57
CA LEU A 18 -7.23 9.70 -8.66
C LEU A 18 -5.82 10.26 -8.49
N CYS A 19 -4.82 9.41 -8.22
CA CYS A 19 -3.44 9.87 -8.11
C CYS A 19 -2.94 10.43 -9.45
N ASP A 20 -3.12 9.70 -10.56
CA ASP A 20 -2.59 10.10 -11.87
C ASP A 20 -3.19 11.42 -12.40
N ASN A 21 -4.47 11.69 -12.11
CA ASN A 21 -5.15 12.93 -12.51
C ASN A 21 -4.69 14.15 -11.71
N ASN A 22 -4.13 13.95 -10.52
CA ASN A 22 -3.51 15.00 -9.75
C ASN A 22 -2.06 15.15 -10.21
N GLN A 23 -1.84 16.01 -11.21
CA GLN A 23 -0.56 16.31 -11.87
C GLN A 23 0.67 15.98 -11.01
N GLY A 24 1.45 14.98 -11.43
CA GLY A 24 2.70 14.59 -10.78
C GLY A 24 2.55 13.62 -9.60
N LEU A 25 1.38 13.04 -9.34
CA LEU A 25 1.20 11.98 -8.34
C LEU A 25 0.95 10.60 -8.98
N MET A 26 1.27 9.54 -8.24
CA MET A 26 0.98 8.14 -8.54
C MET A 26 0.58 7.41 -7.26
N LEU A 27 0.00 6.21 -7.35
CA LEU A 27 -0.17 5.38 -6.16
C LEU A 27 1.20 5.12 -5.50
N ALA A 28 1.21 5.10 -4.17
CA ALA A 28 2.44 5.07 -3.41
C ALA A 28 3.18 3.74 -3.56
N GLU A 29 4.47 3.83 -3.88
CA GLU A 29 5.45 2.74 -3.91
C GLU A 29 6.64 3.14 -3.03
N PRO A 30 6.47 3.12 -1.70
CA PRO A 30 7.46 3.68 -0.79
C PRO A 30 8.80 2.91 -0.81
N SER A 31 9.91 3.64 -0.80
CA SER A 31 11.25 3.08 -0.58
C SER A 31 11.42 2.57 0.85
N ASN A 32 10.90 3.31 1.83
CA ASN A 32 10.98 3.00 3.25
C ASN A 32 9.56 2.92 3.85
N PRO A 33 8.87 1.77 3.69
CA PRO A 33 7.47 1.65 4.11
C PRO A 33 7.29 1.72 5.62
N LEU A 34 8.23 1.22 6.43
CA LEU A 34 8.14 1.31 7.90
C LEU A 34 8.23 2.76 8.37
N GLN A 35 9.20 3.52 7.87
CA GLN A 35 9.29 4.95 8.19
C GLN A 35 8.04 5.72 7.73
N LEU A 36 7.52 5.41 6.54
CA LEU A 36 6.31 6.05 6.04
C LEU A 36 5.09 5.72 6.91
N ARG A 37 4.94 4.46 7.33
CA ARG A 37 3.88 4.03 8.25
C ARG A 37 3.92 4.85 9.54
N ASP A 38 5.09 5.01 10.15
CA ASP A 38 5.25 5.80 11.38
C ASP A 38 4.91 7.28 11.16
N VAL A 39 5.27 7.86 9.99
CA VAL A 39 4.88 9.22 9.62
C VAL A 39 3.37 9.36 9.45
N LEU A 40 2.70 8.38 8.83
CA LEU A 40 1.26 8.40 8.60
C LEU A 40 0.49 8.32 9.92
N LEU A 41 0.93 7.46 10.85
CA LEU A 41 0.34 7.33 12.18
C LEU A 41 0.48 8.61 12.99
N ASN A 42 1.68 9.20 13.01
CA ASN A 42 1.90 10.46 13.71
C ASN A 42 1.07 11.61 13.15
N ARG A 43 0.77 11.58 11.83
CA ARG A 43 0.03 12.66 11.16
C ARG A 43 -1.48 12.50 11.20
N TYR A 44 -1.98 11.27 11.09
CA TYR A 44 -3.41 10.99 10.89
C TYR A 44 -4.03 10.16 12.01
N GLY A 45 -3.24 9.71 12.99
CA GLY A 45 -3.66 8.80 14.04
C GLY A 45 -3.78 7.36 13.56
N ASP A 46 -4.32 6.53 14.44
CA ASP A 46 -4.73 5.16 14.12
C ASP A 46 -5.79 5.16 13.01
N GLN A 47 -5.71 4.19 12.09
CA GLN A 47 -6.70 4.03 11.03
C GLN A 47 -7.48 2.74 11.23
N GLU A 48 -8.77 2.75 10.87
CA GLU A 48 -9.64 1.57 11.02
C GLU A 48 -9.22 0.41 10.09
N TYR A 49 -8.62 0.74 8.94
CA TYR A 49 -8.20 -0.21 7.92
C TYR A 49 -6.81 0.12 7.39
N GLY A 50 -6.16 -0.86 6.76
CA GLY A 50 -4.89 -0.65 6.10
C GLY A 50 -5.00 0.17 4.81
N ILE A 51 -3.88 0.75 4.40
CA ILE A 51 -3.80 1.72 3.29
C ILE A 51 -3.43 1.02 2.00
N LEU A 52 -4.17 1.28 0.91
CA LEU A 52 -3.86 0.77 -0.42
C LEU A 52 -2.61 1.48 -0.99
N LEU A 53 -1.69 0.67 -1.52
CA LEU A 53 -0.47 1.11 -2.19
C LEU A 53 -0.53 0.80 -3.70
N GLY A 54 0.51 1.19 -4.43
CA GLY A 54 0.63 0.98 -5.88
C GLY A 54 1.00 -0.44 -6.31
N GLY A 55 1.15 -1.37 -5.37
CA GLY A 55 1.49 -2.75 -5.71
C GLY A 55 0.26 -3.55 -6.16
N HIS A 56 0.40 -4.30 -7.25
CA HIS A 56 -0.66 -5.15 -7.81
C HIS A 56 -0.12 -6.52 -8.22
N GLY A 57 -0.95 -7.55 -8.11
CA GLY A 57 -0.62 -8.92 -8.43
C GLY A 57 -0.52 -9.17 -9.94
N ASP A 58 0.53 -9.86 -10.37
CA ASP A 58 0.70 -10.32 -11.77
C ASP A 58 0.24 -11.78 -11.98
N GLY A 59 -0.30 -12.42 -10.94
CA GLY A 59 -0.65 -13.85 -10.92
C GLY A 59 0.35 -14.73 -10.17
N SER A 60 1.56 -14.23 -9.88
CA SER A 60 2.58 -14.94 -9.09
C SER A 60 3.21 -14.05 -8.00
N ASN A 61 3.38 -12.76 -8.28
CA ASN A 61 4.03 -11.79 -7.40
C ASN A 61 3.21 -10.51 -7.27
N ILE A 62 3.44 -9.76 -6.19
CA ILE A 62 3.04 -8.36 -6.11
C ILE A 62 4.12 -7.53 -6.82
N VAL A 63 3.71 -6.77 -7.83
CA VAL A 63 4.59 -5.92 -8.64
C VAL A 63 4.34 -4.46 -8.31
N LEU A 64 5.42 -3.71 -8.10
CA LEU A 64 5.45 -2.26 -8.05
C LEU A 64 5.69 -1.73 -9.48
N PRO A 65 4.63 -1.32 -10.21
CA PRO A 65 4.70 -1.06 -11.64
C PRO A 65 5.63 0.10 -12.00
N ASN A 66 5.67 1.18 -11.21
CA ASN A 66 6.51 2.35 -11.52
C ASN A 66 7.99 2.06 -11.29
N ARG A 67 8.30 1.16 -10.35
CA ARG A 67 9.66 0.67 -10.09
C ARG A 67 10.08 -0.53 -10.93
N ARG A 68 9.14 -1.11 -11.70
CA ARG A 68 9.33 -2.37 -12.43
C ARG A 68 9.92 -3.46 -11.53
N LEU A 69 9.42 -3.55 -10.31
CA LEU A 69 9.99 -4.39 -9.26
C LEU A 69 8.93 -5.37 -8.75
N ALA A 70 9.19 -6.67 -8.87
CA ALA A 70 8.46 -7.68 -8.12
C ALA A 70 8.94 -7.68 -6.65
N LEU A 71 8.01 -7.62 -5.72
CA LEU A 71 8.30 -7.80 -4.31
C LEU A 71 8.51 -9.29 -4.04
N SER A 72 9.76 -9.65 -3.77
CA SER A 72 10.11 -11.01 -3.36
C SER A 72 9.37 -11.42 -2.07
N SER A 73 8.94 -12.67 -1.99
CA SER A 73 8.21 -13.24 -0.85
C SER A 73 9.06 -13.36 0.42
N ASP A 74 10.39 -13.37 0.28
CA ASP A 74 11.36 -13.41 1.38
C ASP A 74 11.64 -12.04 2.02
N ARG A 75 11.04 -10.95 1.49
CA ARG A 75 11.28 -9.61 2.05
C ARG A 75 10.75 -9.53 3.49
N PRO A 76 11.55 -8.98 4.43
CA PRO A 76 11.18 -8.94 5.85
C PRO A 76 10.01 -7.98 6.17
N LEU A 77 9.49 -7.29 5.17
CA LEU A 77 8.42 -6.30 5.31
C LEU A 77 7.02 -6.91 5.25
N TRP A 78 6.91 -8.15 4.78
CA TRP A 78 5.66 -8.90 4.79
C TRP A 78 5.24 -9.23 6.22
N ARG A 79 3.95 -9.07 6.52
CA ARG A 79 3.37 -9.59 7.75
C ARG A 79 3.54 -11.11 7.82
N PRO A 80 3.48 -11.71 9.02
CA PRO A 80 3.55 -13.17 9.13
C PRO A 80 2.48 -13.85 8.26
N ASN A 81 2.92 -14.88 7.53
CA ASN A 81 2.12 -15.61 6.55
C ASN A 81 1.73 -14.82 5.28
N GLU A 82 2.38 -13.69 5.00
CA GLU A 82 2.28 -12.95 3.74
C GLU A 82 3.57 -13.10 2.91
N PRO A 83 3.52 -12.92 1.58
CA PRO A 83 2.31 -12.69 0.78
C PRO A 83 1.51 -13.98 0.57
N LYS A 84 0.20 -13.97 0.89
CA LYS A 84 -0.69 -15.12 0.62
C LYS A 84 -1.66 -14.82 -0.51
N GLY A 85 -2.03 -15.87 -1.26
CA GLY A 85 -3.08 -15.78 -2.27
C GLY A 85 -2.81 -14.72 -3.34
N VAL A 86 -1.54 -14.57 -3.75
CA VAL A 86 -1.21 -13.66 -4.85
C VAL A 86 -1.83 -14.18 -6.13
N HIS A 87 -2.72 -13.39 -6.71
CA HIS A 87 -3.38 -13.64 -7.99
C HIS A 87 -3.50 -12.33 -8.77
N SER A 88 -4.02 -12.35 -9.99
CA SER A 88 -4.15 -11.18 -10.87
C SER A 88 -5.10 -10.07 -10.38
N ASN A 89 -5.70 -10.23 -9.20
CA ASN A 89 -6.60 -9.25 -8.58
C ASN A 89 -6.18 -9.03 -7.11
N ALA A 90 -4.90 -9.25 -6.82
CA ALA A 90 -4.29 -9.03 -5.53
C ALA A 90 -3.68 -7.62 -5.48
N CYS A 91 -3.82 -6.95 -4.35
CA CYS A 91 -3.38 -5.58 -4.12
C CYS A 91 -2.49 -5.53 -2.88
N LEU A 92 -1.51 -4.63 -2.93
CA LEU A 92 -0.62 -4.36 -1.81
C LEU A 92 -1.27 -3.39 -0.83
N GLY A 93 -1.34 -3.81 0.43
CA GLY A 93 -1.72 -2.96 1.55
C GLY A 93 -0.55 -2.62 2.46
N MET A 94 -0.70 -1.53 3.21
CA MET A 94 0.15 -1.13 4.34
C MET A 94 -0.67 -1.17 5.63
N ALA A 95 -0.25 -1.99 6.58
CA ALA A 95 -0.88 -2.07 7.89
C ALA A 95 -0.50 -0.84 8.71
N VAL A 96 -1.54 -0.15 9.20
CA VAL A 96 -1.46 1.08 10.01
C VAL A 96 -2.44 1.03 11.19
N VAL A 97 -2.98 -0.15 11.51
CA VAL A 97 -3.88 -0.36 12.64
C VAL A 97 -3.05 -0.62 13.89
N GLU A 98 -3.30 0.06 15.00
CA GLU A 98 -2.45 0.02 16.21
C GLU A 98 -2.19 -1.42 16.72
N SER A 99 -3.19 -2.29 16.68
CA SER A 99 -3.04 -3.70 17.05
C SER A 99 -2.01 -4.43 16.16
N ASP A 100 -2.05 -4.20 14.84
CA ASP A 100 -1.12 -4.82 13.90
C ASP A 100 0.32 -4.34 14.13
N LEU A 101 0.48 -3.07 14.52
CA LEU A 101 1.79 -2.48 14.80
C LEU A 101 2.42 -3.06 16.06
N ARG A 102 1.59 -3.32 17.07
CA ARG A 102 2.03 -3.89 18.35
C ARG A 102 2.53 -5.32 18.17
N ASP A 103 1.79 -6.12 17.41
CA ASP A 103 2.12 -7.52 17.19
C ASP A 103 3.25 -7.69 16.16
N TYR A 104 3.33 -6.79 15.18
CA TYR A 104 4.24 -6.93 14.03
C TYR A 104 4.99 -5.63 13.68
N PRO A 105 5.80 -5.07 14.61
CA PRO A 105 6.37 -3.72 14.48
C PRO A 105 7.33 -3.55 13.29
N ASN A 106 7.97 -4.63 12.84
CA ASN A 106 8.95 -4.62 11.75
C ASN A 106 8.37 -5.06 10.40
N SER A 107 7.06 -5.27 10.31
CA SER A 107 6.38 -5.61 9.06
C SER A 107 5.19 -4.67 8.84
N THR A 108 4.77 -4.53 7.59
CA THR A 108 3.63 -3.67 7.27
C THR A 108 2.92 -4.09 6.00
N TYR A 109 3.58 -4.82 5.10
CA TYR A 109 2.93 -5.27 3.88
C TYR A 109 2.05 -6.47 4.11
N TYR A 110 0.89 -6.43 3.47
CA TYR A 110 -0.01 -7.56 3.37
C TYR A 110 -0.66 -7.56 1.99
N VAL A 111 -1.14 -8.74 1.59
CA VAL A 111 -1.92 -8.90 0.36
C VAL A 111 -3.40 -8.91 0.70
N ASN A 112 -4.18 -8.19 -0.08
CA ASN A 112 -5.64 -8.32 -0.07
C ASN A 112 -6.17 -8.40 -1.49
N ARG A 113 -7.40 -8.84 -1.69
CA ARG A 113 -8.08 -8.65 -2.97
C ARG A 113 -8.21 -7.15 -3.24
N CYS A 114 -8.15 -6.75 -4.51
CA CYS A 114 -8.38 -5.36 -4.94
C CYS A 114 -9.87 -4.96 -4.85
N GLN A 115 -10.46 -5.15 -3.66
CA GLN A 115 -11.76 -4.61 -3.32
C GLN A 115 -11.64 -3.11 -3.05
N LYS A 116 -12.80 -2.46 -2.86
CA LYS A 116 -12.82 -1.06 -2.46
C LYS A 116 -12.07 -0.88 -1.14
N ASN A 117 -11.18 0.11 -1.07
CA ASN A 117 -10.45 0.48 0.13
C ASN A 117 -10.73 1.95 0.46
N ARG A 118 -10.97 2.22 1.75
CA ARG A 118 -11.21 3.56 2.28
C ARG A 118 -9.98 4.46 2.18
N TYR A 119 -8.79 3.89 2.33
CA TYR A 119 -7.56 4.66 2.47
C TYR A 119 -6.63 4.43 1.28
N ILE A 120 -6.38 5.48 0.50
CA ILE A 120 -5.51 5.44 -0.68
C ILE A 120 -4.34 6.40 -0.47
N LEU A 121 -3.11 5.93 -0.68
CA LEU A 121 -1.93 6.79 -0.59
C LEU A 121 -1.37 7.09 -1.96
N CYS A 122 -1.31 8.38 -2.29
CA CYS A 122 -0.58 8.86 -3.45
C CYS A 122 0.80 9.37 -3.04
N GLN A 123 1.78 9.23 -3.93
CA GLN A 123 3.11 9.81 -3.81
C GLN A 123 3.48 10.60 -5.06
N THR A 124 4.37 11.57 -4.93
CA THR A 124 4.96 12.27 -6.09
C THR A 124 5.68 11.29 -7.00
N LYS A 125 5.47 11.40 -8.31
CA LYS A 125 6.24 10.67 -9.33
C LYS A 125 7.71 11.07 -9.19
N THR A 126 8.58 10.11 -8.89
CA THR A 126 10.03 10.28 -9.04
C THR A 126 10.34 10.15 -10.52
N VAL A 127 10.84 11.24 -11.12
CA VAL A 127 11.31 11.33 -12.50
C VAL A 127 12.71 10.74 -12.59
#